data_AF-A0A3C0DZJ0-F1
#
_entry.id   AF-A0A3C0DZJ0-F1
#
_cell.length_a   1.000
_cell.length_b   1.000
_cell.length_c   1.000
_cell.angle_alpha   90.00
_cell.angle_beta   90.00
_cell.angle_gamma   90.00
#
_symmetry.space_group_name_H-M   'P 1'
#
loop_
_entity.id
_entity.type
_entity.pdbx_description
1 polymer ?
#
loop_
_entity_poly.entity_id
_entity_poly.type
_entity_poly.pdbx_seq_one_letter_code
_entity_poly.pdbx_strand_id
1 'polypeptide(L)'
;MTAFFVTIATTVTIYLLFAGFGRWGVQTSWAITLNYFVAAGLGWTLAGGVPAMGDALAAPWIGPLATLGLAFYPLFRLTAKCSQELGVSVATVATKLSMAIPVLVFALHDGWAGL
;
A
#
# COMPACT_ATOMS: atom_id res chain seq x y z
N MET A 1 9.94 -2.12 -20.12
CA MET A 1 8.93 -1.09 -20.48
C MET A 1 7.50 -1.51 -20.11
N THR A 2 7.10 -2.77 -20.34
CA THR A 2 5.77 -3.30 -20.01
C THR A 2 5.39 -3.19 -18.53
N ALA A 3 6.28 -3.58 -17.61
CA ALA A 3 6.03 -3.54 -16.16
C ALA A 3 5.66 -2.13 -15.67
N PHE A 4 6.26 -1.09 -16.24
CA PHE A 4 5.97 0.30 -15.90
C PHE A 4 4.51 0.68 -16.21
N PHE A 5 4.04 0.34 -17.41
CA PHE A 5 2.65 0.60 -17.80
C PHE A 5 1.66 -0.19 -16.97
N VAL A 6 1.98 -1.46 -16.66
CA VAL A 6 1.15 -2.29 -15.78
C VAL A 6 1.04 -1.66 -14.39
N THR A 7 2.15 -1.20 -13.81
CA THR A 7 2.14 -0.53 -12.51
C THR A 7 1.28 0.74 -12.52
N ILE A 8 1.39 1.58 -13.55
CA ILE A 8 0.56 2.80 -13.68
C ILE A 8 -0.92 2.40 -13.78
N ALA A 9 -1.26 1.49 -14.69
CA ALA A 9 -2.63 1.06 -14.90
C ALA A 9 -3.24 0.50 -13.61
N THR A 10 -2.56 -0.44 -12.95
CA THR A 10 -3.04 -1.04 -11.70
C THR A 10 -3.19 0.01 -10.59
N THR A 11 -2.24 0.94 -10.46
CA THR A 11 -2.31 2.00 -9.44
C THR A 11 -3.53 2.89 -9.68
N VAL A 12 -3.73 3.36 -10.92
CA VAL A 12 -4.89 4.19 -11.27
C VAL A 12 -6.20 3.42 -11.05
N THR A 13 -6.26 2.15 -11.46
CA THR A 13 -7.45 1.31 -11.28
C THR A 13 -7.83 1.17 -9.81
N ILE A 14 -6.89 0.96 -8.89
CA ILE A 14 -7.19 0.84 -7.45
C ILE A 14 -7.83 2.11 -6.90
N TYR A 15 -7.29 3.28 -7.25
CA TYR A 15 -7.86 4.57 -6.81
C TYR A 15 -9.27 4.80 -7.37
N LEU A 16 -9.49 4.45 -8.64
CA LEU A 16 -10.82 4.54 -9.26
C LEU A 16 -11.82 3.55 -8.64
N LEU A 17 -11.37 2.32 -8.33
CA LEU A 17 -12.20 1.32 -7.66
C LEU A 17 -12.63 1.78 -6.26
N PHE A 18 -11.71 2.34 -5.46
CA PHE A 18 -12.07 2.84 -4.13
C PHE A 18 -13.12 3.94 -4.16
N ALA A 19 -12.99 4.91 -5.08
CA ALA A 19 -14.03 5.91 -5.28
C ALA A 19 -15.33 5.28 -5.82
N GLY A 20 -15.22 4.31 -6.72
CA GLY A 20 -16.35 3.56 -7.29
C GLY A 20 -17.14 2.77 -6.25
N PHE A 21 -16.48 2.15 -5.27
CA PHE A 21 -17.13 1.33 -4.25
C PHE A 21 -18.18 2.10 -3.45
N GLY A 22 -17.92 3.37 -3.12
CA GLY A 22 -18.90 4.22 -2.45
C GLY A 22 -20.14 4.45 -3.31
N ARG A 23 -19.98 4.66 -4.62
CA ARG A 23 -21.08 4.86 -5.57
C ARG A 23 -21.86 3.58 -5.86
N TRP A 24 -21.19 2.43 -5.84
CA TRP A 24 -21.79 1.12 -6.13
C TRP A 24 -22.36 0.42 -4.88
N GLY A 25 -22.27 1.03 -3.70
CA GLY A 25 -22.74 0.41 -2.45
C GLY A 25 -21.91 -0.81 -2.03
N VAL A 26 -20.68 -0.95 -2.52
CA VAL A 26 -19.79 -2.06 -2.19
C VAL A 26 -19.13 -1.80 -0.84
N GLN A 27 -19.22 -2.76 0.06
CA GLN A 27 -18.55 -2.68 1.36
C GLN A 27 -17.03 -2.69 1.16
N THR A 28 -16.42 -1.52 1.38
CA THR A 28 -15.00 -1.28 1.11
C THR A 28 -14.08 -2.17 1.96
N SER A 29 -14.50 -2.51 3.18
CA SER A 29 -13.78 -3.45 4.06
C SER A 29 -13.60 -4.82 3.39
N TRP A 30 -14.68 -5.40 2.86
CA TRP A 30 -14.64 -6.68 2.16
C TRP A 30 -13.81 -6.63 0.88
N ALA A 31 -13.92 -5.55 0.13
CA ALA A 31 -13.11 -5.37 -1.09
C ALA A 31 -11.60 -5.32 -0.78
N ILE A 32 -11.20 -4.62 0.29
CA ILE A 32 -9.80 -4.58 0.74
C ILE A 32 -9.34 -5.96 1.23
N THR A 33 -10.16 -6.65 2.02
CA THR A 33 -9.83 -7.99 2.51
C THR A 33 -9.64 -8.99 1.37
N LEU A 34 -10.53 -8.97 0.36
CA LEU A 34 -10.39 -9.81 -0.83
C LEU A 34 -9.11 -9.50 -1.61
N ASN A 35 -8.80 -8.21 -1.80
CA ASN A 35 -7.56 -7.79 -2.44
C ASN A 35 -6.32 -8.32 -1.70
N TYR A 36 -6.36 -8.33 -0.36
CA TYR A 36 -5.30 -8.89 0.48
C TYR A 36 -5.07 -10.38 0.24
N PHE A 37 -6.15 -11.18 0.16
CA PHE A 37 -6.04 -12.60 -0.15
C PHE A 37 -5.49 -12.84 -1.56
N VAL A 38 -5.93 -12.06 -2.55
CA VAL A 38 -5.43 -12.16 -3.92
C VAL A 38 -3.94 -11.80 -3.98
N ALA A 39 -3.52 -10.72 -3.31
CA ALA A 39 -2.13 -10.30 -3.27
C ALA A 39 -1.24 -11.34 -2.56
N ALA A 40 -1.70 -11.91 -1.44
CA ALA A 40 -0.98 -12.98 -0.74
C ALA A 40 -0.86 -14.23 -1.61
N GLY A 41 -1.94 -14.65 -2.27
CA GLY A 41 -1.94 -15.79 -3.18
C GLY A 41 -1.02 -15.60 -4.38
N LEU A 42 -1.10 -14.45 -5.05
CA LEU A 42 -0.21 -14.12 -6.17
C LEU A 42 1.25 -13.99 -5.72
N GLY A 43 1.50 -13.35 -4.58
CA GLY A 43 2.83 -13.22 -4.02
C GLY A 43 3.44 -14.59 -3.72
N TRP A 44 2.67 -15.48 -3.10
CA TRP A 44 3.09 -16.86 -2.83
C TRP A 44 3.40 -17.62 -4.12
N THR A 45 2.49 -17.61 -5.11
CA THR A 45 2.67 -18.41 -6.33
C THR A 45 3.81 -17.89 -7.20
N LEU A 46 3.95 -16.56 -7.33
CA LEU A 46 5.00 -15.94 -8.13
C LEU A 46 6.38 -15.99 -7.46
N ALA A 47 6.45 -16.04 -6.13
CA ALA A 47 7.71 -16.10 -5.40
C ALA A 47 8.35 -17.51 -5.35
N GLY A 48 7.66 -18.56 -5.84
CA GLY A 48 8.15 -19.94 -5.79
C GLY A 48 7.56 -20.80 -4.68
N GLY A 49 6.53 -20.31 -3.99
CA GLY A 49 5.70 -21.10 -3.09
C GLY A 49 6.28 -21.37 -1.71
N VAL A 50 6.02 -22.57 -1.18
CA VAL A 50 6.41 -22.98 0.19
C VAL A 50 7.90 -22.80 0.48
N PRO A 51 8.84 -23.19 -0.41
CA PRO A 51 10.27 -23.01 -0.15
C PRO A 51 10.64 -21.53 0.05
N ALA A 52 10.17 -20.67 -0.84
CA ALA A 52 10.42 -19.23 -0.78
C ALA A 52 9.80 -18.58 0.47
N MET A 53 8.63 -19.07 0.91
CA MET A 53 8.04 -18.63 2.17
C MET A 53 8.92 -19.03 3.37
N GLY A 54 9.47 -20.24 3.38
CA GLY A 54 10.40 -20.69 4.42
C GLY A 54 11.63 -19.78 4.53
N ASP A 55 12.24 -19.47 3.39
CA ASP A 55 13.41 -18.57 3.32
C ASP A 55 13.05 -17.15 3.78
N ALA A 56 11.87 -16.65 3.38
CA ALA A 56 11.39 -15.33 3.79
C ALA A 56 11.14 -15.24 5.30
N LEU A 57 10.58 -16.29 5.91
CA LEU A 57 10.31 -16.34 7.36
C LEU A 57 11.60 -16.38 8.19
N ALA A 58 12.68 -16.95 7.65
CA ALA A 58 13.99 -16.95 8.30
C ALA A 58 14.77 -15.63 8.09
N ALA A 59 14.30 -14.76 7.20
CA ALA A 59 15.03 -13.55 6.83
C ALA A 59 14.90 -12.45 7.90
N PRO A 60 15.96 -11.66 8.14
CA PRO A 60 15.96 -10.64 9.19
C PRO A 60 14.94 -9.51 8.94
N TRP A 61 14.50 -9.33 7.70
CA TRP A 61 13.54 -8.30 7.31
C TRP A 61 12.07 -8.70 7.52
N ILE A 62 11.78 -9.95 7.92
CA ILE A 62 10.39 -10.41 8.06
C ILE A 62 9.60 -9.64 9.12
N GLY A 63 10.23 -9.29 10.24
CA GLY A 63 9.59 -8.54 11.33
C GLY A 63 9.10 -7.14 10.91
N PRO A 64 9.98 -6.29 10.35
CA PRO A 64 9.57 -5.02 9.77
C PRO A 64 8.52 -5.17 8.66
N LEU A 65 8.67 -6.17 7.78
CA LEU A 65 7.73 -6.39 6.68
C LEU A 65 6.34 -6.82 7.15
N ALA A 66 6.25 -7.66 8.19
CA ALA A 66 4.99 -8.06 8.80
C ALA A 66 4.28 -6.86 9.43
N THR A 67 5.02 -5.96 10.08
CA THR A 67 4.47 -4.71 10.63
C THR A 67 3.89 -3.82 9.53
N LEU A 68 4.60 -3.68 8.40
CA LEU A 68 4.10 -2.96 7.22
C LEU A 68 2.85 -3.62 6.63
N GLY A 69 2.81 -4.95 6.56
CA GLY A 69 1.64 -5.74 6.17
C GLY A 69 0.41 -5.40 7.01
N LEU A 70 0.56 -5.33 8.33
CA LEU A 70 -0.54 -4.95 9.22
C LEU A 70 -0.97 -3.48 9.02
N ALA A 71 -0.01 -2.58 8.77
CA ALA A 71 -0.29 -1.15 8.55
C ALA A 71 -1.00 -0.85 7.22
N PHE A 72 -0.89 -1.73 6.22
CA PHE A 72 -1.53 -1.55 4.92
C PHE A 72 -3.06 -1.60 4.98
N TYR A 73 -3.66 -2.43 5.85
CA TYR A 73 -5.12 -2.49 5.96
C TYR A 73 -5.75 -1.15 6.38
N PRO A 74 -5.35 -0.51 7.50
CA PRO A 74 -5.87 0.80 7.86
C PRO A 74 -5.50 1.87 6.84
N LEU A 75 -4.33 1.76 6.19
CA LEU A 75 -3.93 2.67 5.12
C LEU A 75 -4.90 2.61 3.93
N PHE A 76 -5.21 1.41 3.41
CA PHE A 76 -6.18 1.25 2.33
C PHE A 76 -7.58 1.74 2.72
N ARG A 77 -8.02 1.50 3.97
CA ARG A 77 -9.30 2.03 4.46
C ARG A 77 -9.32 3.54 4.49
N LEU A 78 -8.24 4.17 4.94
CA LEU A 78 -8.11 5.63 4.97
C LEU A 78 -8.10 6.21 3.56
N THR A 79 -7.32 5.63 2.65
CA THR A 79 -7.27 6.04 1.23
C THR A 79 -8.64 5.92 0.59
N ALA A 80 -9.36 4.82 0.85
CA ALA A 80 -10.69 4.61 0.29
C ALA A 80 -11.71 5.62 0.85
N LYS A 81 -11.73 5.83 2.16
CA LYS A 81 -12.60 6.84 2.80
C LYS A 81 -12.31 8.23 2.25
N CYS A 82 -11.05 8.62 2.18
CA CYS A 82 -10.62 9.90 1.61
C CYS A 82 -11.05 10.03 0.13
N SER A 83 -10.90 8.97 -0.66
CA SER A 83 -11.29 8.97 -2.07
C SER A 83 -12.80 9.08 -2.27
N GLN A 84 -13.59 8.55 -1.35
CA GLN A 84 -15.06 8.59 -1.38
C GLN A 84 -15.62 9.93 -0.88
N GLU A 85 -15.05 10.50 0.19
CA GLU A 85 -15.55 11.73 0.82
C GLU A 85 -14.97 13.00 0.19
N LEU A 86 -13.69 12.98 -0.18
CA LEU A 86 -12.94 14.15 -0.67
C LEU A 86 -12.53 14.02 -2.14
N GLY A 87 -12.78 12.87 -2.76
CA GLY A 87 -12.43 12.57 -4.14
C GLY A 87 -11.01 12.02 -4.32
N VAL A 88 -10.80 11.39 -5.48
CA VAL A 88 -9.52 10.73 -5.83
C VAL A 88 -8.35 11.72 -5.91
N SER A 89 -8.61 12.96 -6.37
CA SER A 89 -7.56 13.98 -6.48
C SER A 89 -6.94 14.31 -5.11
N VAL A 90 -7.76 14.55 -4.09
CA VAL A 90 -7.27 14.86 -2.74
C VAL A 90 -6.55 13.66 -2.14
N ALA A 91 -7.11 12.45 -2.29
CA ALA A 91 -6.49 11.22 -1.80
C ALA A 91 -5.09 11.00 -2.42
N THR A 92 -4.94 11.20 -3.72
CA THR A 92 -3.65 11.03 -4.40
C THR A 92 -2.62 12.09 -4.02
N VAL A 93 -3.04 13.36 -3.83
CA VAL A 93 -2.15 14.42 -3.33
C VAL A 93 -1.68 14.10 -1.91
N ALA A 94 -2.58 13.70 -1.01
CA ALA A 94 -2.21 13.32 0.36
C ALA A 94 -1.20 12.16 0.39
N THR A 95 -1.39 11.13 -0.44
CA THR A 95 -0.44 10.03 -0.56
C THR A 95 0.93 10.51 -1.06
N LYS A 96 0.98 11.43 -2.03
CA LYS A 96 2.25 11.99 -2.53
C LYS A 96 2.97 12.84 -1.49
N LEU A 97 2.23 13.54 -0.62
CA LEU A 97 2.79 14.33 0.46
C LEU A 97 3.37 13.49 1.60
N SER A 98 3.05 12.19 1.69
CA SER A 98 3.63 11.30 2.72
C SER A 98 5.16 11.27 2.68
N MET A 99 5.78 11.46 1.50
CA MET A 99 7.23 11.55 1.32
C MET A 99 7.86 12.72 2.07
N ALA A 100 7.09 13.75 2.42
CA ALA A 100 7.58 14.86 3.23
C ALA A 100 7.96 14.40 4.65
N ILE A 101 7.24 13.42 5.22
CA ILE A 101 7.49 12.95 6.59
C ILE A 101 8.89 12.30 6.70
N PRO A 102 9.27 11.29 5.88
CA PRO A 102 10.62 10.75 5.88
C PRO A 102 11.69 11.82 5.65
N VAL A 103 11.48 12.71 4.67
CA VAL A 103 12.44 13.78 4.35
C VAL A 103 12.68 14.70 5.55
N LEU A 104 11.61 15.10 6.25
CA LEU A 104 11.74 15.93 7.46
C LEU A 104 12.45 15.20 8.59
N VAL A 105 12.16 13.90 8.80
CA VAL A 105 12.83 13.08 9.82
C VAL A 105 14.33 12.98 9.54
N PHE A 106 14.73 12.72 8.30
CA PHE A 106 16.15 12.67 7.91
C PHE A 106 16.82 14.04 8.06
N ALA A 107 16.17 15.12 7.61
CA ALA A 107 16.71 16.47 7.75
C ALA A 107 16.94 16.87 9.23
N LEU A 108 16.03 16.49 10.13
CA LEU A 108 16.19 16.72 11.57
C LEU A 108 17.30 15.86 12.18
N HIS A 109 17.40 14.59 11.77
CA HIS A 109 18.46 13.69 12.22
C HIS A 109 19.86 14.20 11.80
N ASP A 110 20.01 14.57 10.52
CA ASP A 110 21.28 15.06 9.98
C ASP A 110 21.64 16.45 10.53
N GLY A 111 20.63 17.30 10.77
CA GLY A 111 20.81 18.58 11.43
C GLY A 111 21.20 18.47 12.91
N TRP A 112 20.77 17.41 13.61
CA TRP A 112 21.13 17.14 15.01
C TRP A 112 22.54 16.55 15.15
N ALA A 113 23.00 15.77 14.17
CA ALA A 113 24.36 15.20 14.19
C ALA A 113 25.48 16.22 13.87
N GLY A 114 25.11 17.45 13.47
CA GLY A 114 26.03 18.54 13.12
C GLY A 114 26.21 19.64 14.18
N LEU A 115 25.67 19.47 15.40
CA LEU A 115 25.87 20.33 16.59
C LEU A 115 26.62 19.55 17.67
#